data_AF-A0A7S3MDF7-F1
#
_entry.id   AF-A0A7S3MDF7-F1
#
_cell.length_a   1.000
_cell.length_b   1.000
_cell.length_c   1.000
_cell.angle_alpha   90.00
_cell.angle_beta   90.00
_cell.angle_gamma   90.00
#
_symmetry.space_group_name_H-M   'P 1'
#
loop_
_entity.id
_entity.type
_entity.pdbx_description
1 polymer ?
#
loop_
_entity_poly.entity_id
_entity_poly.type
_entity_poly.pdbx_seq_one_letter_code
_entity_poly.pdbx_strand_id
1 'polypeptide(L)'
;CTQKKATVRRTCFGDLPSTLILHLKRFDLDFQTFETVKLNNRMAFPTRINMLKYTKEGIEAEERRKAAAVAAENDGEEDSSKANPSTRSAAGGGVNVAYEVDGEDALDPSDYEYELQGVLVHAGVAQGGHYYSFVRDDATEDEWYKFDDDEVTPFHAEQIPVQCFGGPPSANNSNNMGNHGMDEDRTSNALMVLYNKVKKNPIVTSQNVSAASSPSK
;
A
#
# COMPACT_ATOMS: atom_id res chain seq x y z
N CYS A 1 37.47 0.34 6.75
CA CYS A 1 38.22 1.46 6.15
C CYS A 1 37.94 2.71 7.00
N THR A 2 38.96 3.36 7.55
CA THR A 2 38.84 4.49 8.50
C THR A 2 38.52 5.84 7.82
N GLN A 3 37.83 5.81 6.69
CA GLN A 3 37.55 6.97 5.85
C GLN A 3 36.06 7.03 5.53
N LYS A 4 35.48 8.24 5.54
CA LYS A 4 34.10 8.46 5.11
C LYS A 4 33.99 8.15 3.62
N LYS A 5 33.04 7.28 3.26
CA LYS A 5 32.75 6.92 1.88
C LYS A 5 31.27 7.13 1.58
N ALA A 6 30.99 7.66 0.41
CA ALA A 6 29.62 7.67 -0.12
C ALA A 6 29.10 6.24 -0.13
N THR A 7 27.93 6.03 0.47
CA THR A 7 27.31 4.72 0.64
C THR A 7 25.82 4.86 0.35
N VAL A 8 25.24 3.87 -0.32
CA VAL A 8 23.80 3.78 -0.52
C VAL A 8 23.21 3.02 0.66
N ARG A 9 22.36 3.69 1.45
CA ARG A 9 21.56 3.04 2.49
C ARG A 9 20.15 2.81 1.95
N ARG A 10 19.64 1.59 2.11
CA ARG A 10 18.27 1.21 1.76
C ARG A 10 17.56 0.61 2.97
N THR A 11 16.24 0.68 2.96
CA THR A 11 15.35 0.03 3.93
C THR A 11 14.39 -0.85 3.14
N CYS A 12 14.20 -2.08 3.58
CA CYS A 12 13.30 -3.06 2.99
C CYS A 12 12.58 -3.83 4.10
N PHE A 13 11.50 -4.54 3.74
CA PHE A 13 10.84 -5.45 4.66
C PHE A 13 11.66 -6.75 4.75
N GLY A 14 11.98 -7.16 5.98
CA GLY A 14 12.54 -8.49 6.26
C GLY A 14 11.44 -9.54 6.27
N ASP A 15 10.46 -9.35 7.15
CA ASP A 15 9.24 -10.17 7.22
C ASP A 15 8.01 -9.29 7.00
N LEU A 16 7.00 -9.85 6.34
CA LEU A 16 5.73 -9.16 6.10
C LEU A 16 4.65 -9.62 7.11
N PRO A 17 3.96 -8.69 7.80
CA PRO A 17 2.97 -9.01 8.83
C PRO A 17 1.64 -9.49 8.23
N SER A 18 0.86 -10.31 8.94
CA SER A 18 -0.47 -10.72 8.47
C SER A 18 -1.43 -9.55 8.21
N THR A 19 -1.28 -8.46 8.97
CA THR A 19 -1.98 -7.19 8.77
C THR A 19 -0.96 -6.07 8.61
N LEU A 20 -0.99 -5.40 7.46
CA LEU A 20 -0.15 -4.26 7.11
C LEU A 20 -0.94 -2.97 7.34
N ILE A 21 -0.45 -2.11 8.23
CA ILE A 21 -1.04 -0.80 8.51
C ILE A 21 -0.14 0.27 7.93
N LEU A 22 -0.66 1.06 6.98
CA LEU A 22 0.07 2.16 6.36
C LEU A 22 -0.54 3.48 6.79
N HIS A 23 0.26 4.28 7.50
CA HIS A 23 -0.10 5.64 7.88
C HIS A 23 0.22 6.62 6.74
N LEU A 24 -0.79 7.33 6.25
CA LEU A 24 -0.62 8.38 5.25
C LEU A 24 -0.18 9.66 5.97
N LYS A 25 1.04 10.12 5.68
CA LYS A 25 1.62 11.32 6.33
C LYS A 25 0.96 12.60 5.82
N ARG A 26 -0.25 12.87 6.31
CA ARG A 26 -1.10 14.01 5.90
C ARG A 26 -1.02 15.21 6.84
N PHE A 27 -0.11 15.23 7.78
CA PHE A 27 0.11 16.39 8.64
C PHE A 27 1.57 16.80 8.53
N ASP A 28 1.77 18.10 8.32
CA ASP A 28 3.10 18.69 8.21
C ASP A 28 3.12 20.04 8.92
N LEU A 29 4.31 20.56 9.18
CA LEU A 29 4.51 21.89 9.74
C LEU A 29 4.65 22.90 8.61
N ASP A 30 3.77 23.89 8.55
CA ASP A 30 4.00 25.06 7.71
C ASP A 30 5.07 25.94 8.36
N PHE A 31 6.24 26.05 7.74
CA PHE A 31 7.36 26.83 8.28
C PHE A 31 7.19 28.34 8.19
N GLN A 32 6.19 28.85 7.46
CA GLN A 32 5.90 30.28 7.41
C GLN A 32 5.04 30.70 8.61
N THR A 33 3.98 29.95 8.86
CA THR A 33 3.02 30.21 9.95
C THR A 33 3.40 29.53 11.26
N PHE A 34 4.29 28.52 11.20
CA PHE A 34 4.62 27.60 12.29
C PHE A 34 3.43 26.81 12.83
N GLU A 35 2.37 26.66 12.03
CA GLU A 35 1.21 25.88 12.37
C GLU A 35 1.27 24.48 11.73
N THR A 36 0.71 23.49 12.42
CA THR A 36 0.48 22.19 11.79
C THR A 36 -0.65 22.34 10.78
N VAL A 37 -0.43 21.86 9.56
CA VAL A 37 -1.41 21.89 8.47
C VAL A 37 -1.75 20.48 8.04
N LYS A 38 -2.98 20.29 7.56
CA LYS A 38 -3.42 19.02 6.97
C LYS A 38 -3.26 19.06 5.45
N LEU A 39 -2.58 18.06 4.91
CA LEU A 39 -2.39 17.86 3.48
C LEU A 39 -3.58 17.08 2.90
N ASN A 40 -4.45 17.79 2.19
CA ASN A 40 -5.65 17.22 1.57
C ASN A 40 -5.46 16.81 0.11
N ASN A 41 -4.23 16.85 -0.40
CA ASN A 41 -3.92 16.43 -1.77
C ASN A 41 -4.37 15.00 -2.07
N ARG A 42 -4.74 14.77 -3.34
CA ARG A 42 -5.20 13.45 -3.78
C ARG A 42 -4.09 12.41 -3.62
N MET A 43 -4.37 11.35 -2.88
CA MET A 43 -3.51 10.17 -2.74
C MET A 43 -4.34 8.92 -2.93
N ALA A 44 -4.15 8.24 -4.05
CA ALA A 44 -4.81 6.97 -4.33
C ALA A 44 -4.04 5.81 -3.68
N PHE A 45 -4.79 4.82 -3.23
CA PHE A 45 -4.27 3.54 -2.76
C PHE A 45 -5.09 2.41 -3.39
N PRO A 46 -4.46 1.30 -3.78
CA PRO A 46 -5.14 0.23 -4.50
C PRO A 46 -5.93 -0.67 -3.54
N THR A 47 -6.93 -1.39 -4.05
CA THR A 47 -7.65 -2.42 -3.28
C THR A 47 -6.81 -3.68 -3.06
N ARG A 48 -5.87 -3.97 -3.97
CA ARG A 48 -4.86 -5.03 -3.81
C ARG A 48 -3.45 -4.49 -4.03
N ILE A 49 -2.50 -4.93 -3.22
CA ILE A 49 -1.11 -4.52 -3.31
C ILE A 49 -0.17 -5.73 -3.17
N ASN A 50 0.76 -5.85 -4.12
CA ASN A 50 1.86 -6.79 -4.03
C ASN A 50 3.06 -6.14 -3.34
N MET A 51 3.54 -6.76 -2.26
CA MET A 51 4.63 -6.23 -1.45
C MET A 51 6.02 -6.76 -1.83
N LEU A 52 6.12 -7.72 -2.76
CA LEU A 52 7.35 -8.43 -3.11
C LEU A 52 8.51 -7.49 -3.41
N LYS A 53 8.29 -6.49 -4.27
CA LYS A 53 9.33 -5.52 -4.68
C LYS A 53 9.89 -4.65 -3.54
N TYR A 54 9.25 -4.65 -2.36
CA TYR A 54 9.69 -3.91 -1.18
C TYR A 54 10.38 -4.80 -0.13
N THR A 55 10.42 -6.11 -0.36
CA THR A 55 11.09 -7.09 0.50
C THR A 55 12.57 -7.23 0.16
N LYS A 56 13.35 -7.78 1.09
CA LYS A 56 14.78 -8.05 0.89
C LYS A 56 14.99 -8.94 -0.34
N GLU A 57 14.30 -10.06 -0.39
CA GLU A 57 14.38 -11.09 -1.43
C GLU A 57 13.90 -10.57 -2.79
N GLY A 58 12.84 -9.76 -2.83
CA GLY A 58 12.36 -9.15 -4.08
C GLY A 58 13.34 -8.11 -4.65
N ILE A 59 14.02 -7.35 -3.78
CA ILE A 59 15.08 -6.42 -4.21
C ILE A 59 16.28 -7.19 -4.73
N GLU A 60 16.75 -8.21 -4.01
CA GLU A 60 17.88 -9.03 -4.43
C GLU A 60 17.61 -9.74 -5.77
N ALA A 61 16.39 -10.25 -5.98
CA ALA A 61 15.97 -10.85 -7.24
C ALA A 61 15.98 -9.84 -8.40
N GLU A 62 15.46 -8.63 -8.18
CA GLU A 62 15.47 -7.55 -9.17
C GLU A 62 16.90 -7.15 -9.57
N GLU A 63 17.81 -7.06 -8.60
CA GLU A 63 19.21 -6.72 -8.85
C GLU A 63 19.92 -7.80 -9.66
N ARG A 64 19.71 -9.08 -9.35
CA ARG A 64 20.23 -10.20 -10.15
C ARG A 64 19.72 -10.13 -11.59
N ARG A 65 18.43 -9.86 -11.78
CA ARG A 65 17.84 -9.72 -13.12
C ARG A 65 18.44 -8.56 -13.90
N LYS A 66 18.60 -7.40 -13.26
CA LYS A 66 19.24 -6.23 -13.89
C LYS A 66 20.69 -6.51 -14.28
N ALA A 67 21.45 -7.17 -13.41
CA ALA A 67 22.82 -7.56 -13.71
C ALA A 67 22.89 -8.54 -14.89
N ALA A 68 21.99 -9.53 -14.95
CA ALA A 68 21.91 -10.47 -16.06
C ALA A 68 21.52 -9.79 -17.38
N ALA A 69 20.58 -8.85 -17.36
CA ALA A 69 20.18 -8.08 -18.54
C ALA A 69 21.36 -7.24 -19.10
N VAL A 70 22.10 -6.56 -18.22
CA VAL A 70 23.29 -5.78 -18.63
C VAL A 70 24.40 -6.70 -19.17
N ALA A 71 24.58 -7.90 -18.61
CA ALA A 71 25.53 -8.87 -19.15
C ALA A 71 25.14 -9.33 -20.56
N ALA A 72 23.86 -9.66 -20.77
CA ALA A 72 23.35 -10.08 -22.08
C ALA A 72 23.42 -8.97 -23.15
N GLU A 73 23.26 -7.69 -22.77
CA GLU A 73 23.43 -6.55 -23.68
C GLU A 73 24.90 -6.34 -24.09
N ASN A 74 25.87 -6.62 -23.20
CA ASN A 74 27.29 -6.49 -23.50
C ASN A 74 27.85 -7.63 -24.37
N ASP A 75 27.20 -8.80 -24.36
CA ASP A 75 27.59 -9.96 -25.18
C ASP A 75 26.99 -9.93 -26.60
N GLY A 76 26.18 -8.91 -26.93
CA GLY A 76 25.39 -8.82 -28.16
C GLY A 76 25.95 -7.93 -29.30
N GLU A 77 27.21 -7.48 -29.24
CA GLU A 77 27.81 -6.68 -30.31
C GLU A 77 28.54 -7.54 -31.34
N GLU A 78 27.81 -8.36 -32.10
CA GLU A 78 28.16 -8.72 -33.48
C GLU A 78 26.89 -8.86 -34.37
N ASP A 79 26.90 -8.06 -35.42
CA ASP A 79 26.11 -8.05 -36.66
C ASP A 79 24.72 -7.37 -36.71
N SER A 80 24.72 -6.30 -37.49
CA SER A 80 23.62 -5.43 -37.84
C SER A 80 22.74 -6.03 -38.94
N SER A 81 21.45 -6.25 -38.69
CA SER A 81 20.38 -5.80 -39.61
C SER A 81 18.95 -6.05 -39.09
N LYS A 82 18.20 -4.94 -39.03
CA LYS A 82 16.73 -4.81 -39.16
C LYS A 82 15.79 -5.59 -38.22
N ALA A 83 15.22 -4.88 -37.25
CA ALA A 83 13.76 -4.77 -37.08
C ALA A 83 13.41 -3.63 -36.11
N ASN A 84 12.36 -2.88 -36.43
CA ASN A 84 11.85 -1.72 -35.71
C ASN A 84 10.70 -2.14 -34.79
N PRO A 85 10.62 -1.76 -33.50
CA PRO A 85 9.39 -1.86 -32.75
C PRO A 85 8.86 -0.47 -32.42
N SER A 86 7.95 -0.01 -33.28
CA SER A 86 6.92 0.93 -32.87
C SER A 86 5.78 0.14 -32.22
N THR A 87 5.63 0.22 -30.90
CA THR A 87 4.31 0.23 -30.26
C THR A 87 4.38 0.92 -28.91
N ARG A 88 3.37 1.77 -28.70
CA ARG A 88 3.14 2.67 -27.58
C ARG A 88 2.32 1.93 -26.52
N SER A 89 2.47 2.26 -25.24
CA SER A 89 1.50 3.08 -24.50
C SER A 89 1.60 2.85 -22.99
N ALA A 90 1.58 3.96 -22.25
CA ALA A 90 1.26 4.01 -20.84
C ALA A 90 -0.24 3.73 -20.64
N ALA A 91 -0.57 2.80 -19.75
CA ALA A 91 -1.80 2.73 -18.96
C ALA A 91 -1.63 1.62 -17.90
N GLY A 92 -2.02 1.90 -16.66
CA GLY A 92 -1.87 0.99 -15.53
C GLY A 92 -2.62 -0.33 -15.72
N GLY A 93 -1.90 -1.43 -15.50
CA GLY A 93 -2.39 -2.79 -15.42
C GLY A 93 -1.21 -3.64 -14.95
N GLY A 94 -1.38 -4.38 -13.85
CA GLY A 94 -0.33 -5.14 -13.21
C GLY A 94 0.43 -6.00 -14.21
N VAL A 95 1.72 -5.72 -14.40
CA VAL A 95 2.60 -6.57 -15.17
C VAL A 95 2.86 -7.81 -14.31
N ASN A 96 2.43 -8.98 -14.78
CA ASN A 96 2.87 -10.26 -14.25
C ASN A 96 4.36 -10.39 -14.57
N VAL A 97 5.19 -9.91 -13.64
CA VAL A 97 6.63 -10.14 -13.68
C VAL A 97 6.83 -11.54 -13.10
N ALA A 98 7.09 -12.53 -13.95
CA ALA A 98 7.52 -13.84 -13.50
C ALA A 98 8.90 -13.67 -12.84
N TYR A 99 8.98 -13.93 -11.54
CA TYR A 99 10.24 -13.94 -10.80
C TYR A 99 10.84 -15.35 -10.91
N GLU A 100 11.27 -15.71 -12.12
CA GLU A 100 11.92 -17.00 -12.34
C GLU A 100 13.34 -16.92 -11.74
N VAL A 101 13.53 -17.64 -10.63
CA VAL A 101 14.85 -17.97 -10.09
C VAL A 101 15.03 -19.46 -10.39
N ASP A 102 16.07 -19.82 -11.13
CA ASP A 102 16.43 -21.23 -11.34
C ASP A 102 16.71 -21.89 -9.97
N GLY A 103 15.79 -22.74 -9.49
CA GLY A 103 15.93 -23.50 -8.24
C GLY A 103 14.65 -23.56 -7.39
N GLU A 104 14.70 -24.36 -6.31
CA GLU A 104 13.62 -24.60 -5.34
C GLU A 104 13.20 -23.35 -4.52
N ASP A 105 13.86 -22.21 -4.75
CA ASP A 105 13.66 -20.90 -4.10
C ASP A 105 12.99 -19.86 -5.03
N ALA A 106 12.14 -20.29 -5.97
CA ALA A 106 11.36 -19.38 -6.79
C ALA A 106 10.36 -18.60 -5.92
N LEU A 107 10.47 -17.27 -5.90
CA LEU A 107 9.56 -16.40 -5.15
C LEU A 107 8.20 -16.39 -5.85
N ASP A 108 7.16 -16.95 -5.21
CA ASP A 108 5.79 -16.86 -5.71
C ASP A 108 5.21 -15.47 -5.35
N PRO A 109 4.93 -14.58 -6.33
CA PRO A 109 4.40 -13.25 -6.05
C PRO A 109 3.09 -13.29 -5.26
N SER A 110 2.31 -14.36 -5.36
CA SER A 110 1.05 -14.48 -4.63
C SER A 110 1.22 -14.69 -3.11
N ASP A 111 2.43 -15.02 -2.64
CA ASP A 111 2.79 -15.02 -1.21
C ASP A 111 2.94 -13.60 -0.63
N TYR A 112 2.97 -12.59 -1.48
CA TYR A 112 3.22 -11.18 -1.13
C TYR A 112 2.00 -10.29 -1.38
N GLU A 113 0.85 -10.88 -1.72
CA GLU A 113 -0.39 -10.17 -1.99
C GLU A 113 -1.13 -9.78 -0.71
N TYR A 114 -1.61 -8.55 -0.71
CA TYR A 114 -2.38 -7.93 0.35
C TYR A 114 -3.65 -7.33 -0.21
N GLU A 115 -4.74 -7.42 0.54
CA GLU A 115 -6.04 -6.90 0.16
C GLU A 115 -6.53 -5.88 1.20
N LEU A 116 -7.10 -4.78 0.71
CA LEU A 116 -7.56 -3.68 1.53
C LEU A 116 -8.70 -4.14 2.42
N GLN A 117 -8.49 -4.05 3.73
CA GLN A 117 -9.44 -4.46 4.74
C GLN A 117 -10.17 -3.28 5.36
N GLY A 118 -9.49 -2.13 5.45
CA GLY A 118 -10.09 -0.97 6.10
C GLY A 118 -9.39 0.33 5.77
N VAL A 119 -10.13 1.41 5.94
CA VAL A 119 -9.67 2.77 5.76
C VAL A 119 -10.13 3.59 6.96
N LEU A 120 -9.18 4.11 7.72
CA LEU A 120 -9.44 5.12 8.75
C LEU A 120 -9.41 6.50 8.09
N VAL A 121 -10.51 7.23 8.19
CA VAL A 121 -10.67 8.56 7.62
C VAL A 121 -10.60 9.61 8.70
N HIS A 122 -9.94 10.72 8.39
CA HIS A 122 -9.99 11.93 9.20
C HIS A 122 -10.69 13.02 8.38
N ALA A 123 -11.72 13.63 8.96
CA ALA A 123 -12.48 14.73 8.38
C ALA A 123 -12.25 16.02 9.19
N GLY A 124 -11.67 17.04 8.59
CA GLY A 124 -11.40 18.31 9.29
C GLY A 124 -9.99 18.85 9.06
N VAL A 125 -9.56 19.73 9.96
CA VAL A 125 -8.28 20.45 9.91
C VAL A 125 -7.24 19.80 10.83
N ALA A 126 -6.00 20.29 10.83
CA ALA A 126 -4.94 19.70 11.65
C ALA A 126 -5.21 19.75 13.16
N GLN A 127 -5.89 20.79 13.62
CA GLN A 127 -6.14 21.08 15.03
C GLN A 127 -7.37 20.33 15.57
N GLY A 128 -8.20 19.79 14.70
CA GLY A 128 -9.45 19.16 15.09
C GLY A 128 -10.24 18.64 13.89
N GLY A 129 -11.00 17.60 14.17
CA GLY A 129 -11.80 16.92 13.16
C GLY A 129 -12.53 15.74 13.75
N HIS A 130 -13.04 14.91 12.86
CA HIS A 130 -13.82 13.72 13.14
C HIS A 130 -13.16 12.49 12.53
N TYR A 131 -13.24 11.36 13.23
CA TYR A 131 -12.68 10.10 12.78
C TYR A 131 -13.79 9.09 12.60
N TYR A 132 -13.78 8.43 11.44
CA TYR A 132 -14.66 7.32 11.13
C TYR A 132 -13.91 6.32 10.26
N SER A 133 -14.45 5.13 10.09
CA SER A 133 -13.78 4.08 9.31
C SER A 133 -14.70 3.40 8.33
N PHE A 134 -14.10 2.96 7.22
CA PHE A 134 -14.70 1.99 6.32
C PHE A 134 -14.01 0.66 6.54
N VAL A 135 -14.76 -0.39 6.82
CA VAL A 135 -14.21 -1.72 7.09
C VAL A 135 -14.96 -2.73 6.24
N ARG A 136 -14.20 -3.63 5.62
CA ARG A 136 -14.72 -4.78 4.92
C ARG A 136 -15.01 -5.91 5.90
N ASP A 137 -16.14 -6.58 5.73
CA ASP A 137 -16.45 -7.80 6.47
C ASP A 137 -15.69 -8.99 5.86
N ASP A 138 -15.04 -9.79 6.72
CA ASP A 138 -14.34 -11.02 6.34
C ASP A 138 -15.30 -12.22 6.21
N ALA A 139 -16.49 -12.16 6.80
CA ALA A 139 -17.45 -13.26 6.85
C ALA A 139 -18.39 -13.30 5.63
N THR A 140 -18.66 -12.14 5.04
CA THR A 140 -19.57 -11.94 3.91
C THR A 140 -18.76 -11.29 2.79
N GLU A 141 -18.24 -12.12 1.89
CA GLU A 141 -17.34 -11.70 0.82
C GLU A 141 -17.80 -10.36 0.18
N ASP A 142 -16.90 -9.36 0.23
CA ASP A 142 -17.06 -8.03 -0.38
C ASP A 142 -18.09 -7.07 0.21
N GLU A 143 -18.66 -7.34 1.39
CA GLU A 143 -19.48 -6.35 2.09
C GLU A 143 -18.62 -5.32 2.82
N TRP A 144 -18.96 -4.04 2.65
CA TRP A 144 -18.30 -2.93 3.34
C TRP A 144 -19.28 -2.17 4.22
N TYR A 145 -18.78 -1.67 5.33
CA TYR A 145 -19.54 -0.90 6.29
C TYR A 145 -18.78 0.37 6.68
N LYS A 146 -19.51 1.48 6.82
CA LYS A 146 -19.04 2.71 7.45
C LYS A 146 -19.40 2.65 8.93
N PHE A 147 -18.38 2.76 9.77
CA PHE A 147 -18.48 2.88 11.22
C PHE A 147 -18.21 4.34 11.59
N ASP A 148 -19.25 5.02 12.08
CA ASP A 148 -19.26 6.44 12.41
C ASP A 148 -19.91 6.61 13.79
N ASP A 149 -19.10 6.63 14.84
CA ASP A 149 -19.53 6.63 16.24
C ASP A 149 -20.55 5.53 16.58
N ASP A 150 -21.81 5.90 16.84
CA ASP A 150 -22.92 5.00 17.16
C ASP A 150 -23.69 4.51 15.93
N GLU A 151 -23.32 4.99 14.74
CA GLU A 151 -23.93 4.59 13.47
C GLU A 151 -23.05 3.62 12.68
N VAL A 152 -23.65 2.51 12.25
CA VAL A 152 -23.06 1.57 11.30
C VAL A 152 -23.96 1.50 10.07
N THR A 153 -23.42 1.84 8.92
CA THR A 153 -24.17 1.91 7.66
C THR A 153 -23.48 1.12 6.56
N PRO A 154 -24.22 0.48 5.62
CA PRO A 154 -23.62 -0.16 4.46
C PRO A 154 -22.82 0.84 3.61
N PHE A 155 -21.70 0.38 3.06
CA PHE A 155 -20.82 1.17 2.22
C PHE A 155 -20.48 0.40 0.94
N HIS A 156 -20.28 1.11 -0.17
CA HIS A 156 -19.90 0.50 -1.44
C HIS A 156 -18.43 0.81 -1.74
N ALA A 157 -17.61 -0.21 -1.95
CA ALA A 157 -16.17 -0.07 -2.16
C ALA A 157 -15.80 0.88 -3.34
N GLU A 158 -16.67 1.00 -4.33
CA GLU A 158 -16.55 1.92 -5.47
C GLU A 158 -16.51 3.40 -5.05
N GLN A 159 -17.00 3.72 -3.85
CA GLN A 159 -16.96 5.07 -3.30
C GLN A 159 -15.63 5.42 -2.63
N ILE A 160 -14.73 4.44 -2.38
CA ILE A 160 -13.42 4.68 -1.74
C ILE A 160 -12.64 5.81 -2.45
N PRO A 161 -12.52 5.86 -3.78
CA PRO A 161 -11.79 6.93 -4.45
C PRO A 161 -12.38 8.32 -4.17
N VAL A 162 -13.69 8.42 -4.02
CA VAL A 162 -14.39 9.69 -3.78
C VAL A 162 -14.30 10.09 -2.31
N GLN A 163 -14.49 9.13 -1.40
CA GLN A 163 -14.58 9.36 0.05
C GLN A 163 -13.20 9.43 0.74
N CYS A 164 -12.17 8.80 0.17
CA CYS A 164 -10.93 8.55 0.91
C CYS A 164 -9.67 9.15 0.28
N PHE A 165 -9.63 9.42 -1.03
CA PHE A 165 -8.37 9.83 -1.67
C PHE A 165 -8.00 11.31 -1.42
N GLY A 166 -8.97 12.16 -1.08
CA GLY A 166 -8.78 13.61 -1.01
C GLY A 166 -8.69 14.27 -2.40
N GLY A 167 -8.13 15.46 -2.45
CA GLY A 167 -8.03 16.32 -3.62
C GLY A 167 -9.28 17.16 -3.89
N PRO A 168 -9.29 17.90 -5.00
CA PRO A 168 -10.37 18.82 -5.30
C PRO A 168 -11.69 18.06 -5.54
N PRO A 169 -12.84 18.67 -5.21
CA PRO A 169 -14.14 18.09 -5.50
C PRO A 169 -14.28 17.87 -7.01
N SER A 170 -14.57 16.63 -7.42
CA SER A 170 -14.86 16.29 -8.82
C SER A 170 -16.00 17.16 -9.35
N ALA A 171 -15.76 17.86 -10.46
CA ALA A 171 -16.68 18.84 -11.06
C ALA A 171 -18.05 18.27 -11.50
N ASN A 172 -18.22 16.95 -11.55
CA ASN A 172 -19.44 16.29 -12.03
C ASN A 172 -20.60 16.18 -11.02
N ASN A 173 -20.44 16.65 -9.77
CA ASN A 173 -21.51 16.57 -8.75
C ASN A 173 -22.19 17.92 -8.45
N SER A 174 -22.07 18.91 -9.34
CA SER A 174 -22.61 20.26 -9.17
C SER A 174 -24.10 20.37 -9.53
N ASN A 175 -24.94 19.53 -8.93
CA ASN A 175 -26.39 19.79 -8.86
C ASN A 175 -26.79 19.93 -7.40
N ASN A 176 -26.68 21.14 -6.83
CA ASN A 176 -27.76 21.86 -6.14
C ASN A 176 -27.21 23.00 -5.24
N MET A 177 -27.53 24.22 -5.65
CA MET A 177 -27.83 25.43 -4.86
C MET A 177 -27.05 25.73 -3.57
N GLY A 178 -26.10 26.67 -3.65
CA GLY A 178 -25.48 27.28 -2.47
C GLY A 178 -24.23 28.11 -2.79
N ASN A 179 -24.44 29.36 -3.15
CA ASN A 179 -23.40 30.37 -3.37
C ASN A 179 -22.60 30.63 -2.07
N HIS A 180 -21.32 30.24 -2.01
CA HIS A 180 -20.14 30.96 -1.48
C HIS A 180 -18.96 29.99 -1.17
N GLY A 181 -17.82 30.14 -1.85
CA GLY A 181 -16.50 29.96 -1.21
C GLY A 181 -15.64 28.76 -1.65
N MET A 182 -14.70 29.06 -2.56
CA MET A 182 -13.39 28.45 -2.81
C MET A 182 -13.28 26.98 -3.27
N ASP A 183 -12.33 26.77 -4.19
CA ASP A 183 -11.77 25.48 -4.62
C ASP A 183 -11.08 24.76 -3.45
N GLU A 184 -11.84 24.38 -2.41
CA GLU A 184 -11.28 23.70 -1.25
C GLU A 184 -11.18 22.19 -1.50
N ASP A 185 -9.98 21.65 -1.29
CA ASP A 185 -9.76 20.21 -1.29
C ASP A 185 -10.67 19.50 -0.27
N ARG A 186 -11.08 18.28 -0.60
CA ARG A 186 -11.84 17.44 0.34
C ARG A 186 -11.05 17.22 1.63
N THR A 187 -11.55 17.82 2.70
CA THR A 187 -10.99 17.71 4.05
C THR A 187 -11.27 16.36 4.70
N SER A 188 -12.11 15.51 4.10
CA SER A 188 -12.31 14.11 4.47
C SER A 188 -11.46 13.23 3.57
N ASN A 189 -10.44 12.57 4.15
CA ASN A 189 -9.53 11.70 3.42
C ASN A 189 -8.86 10.68 4.36
N ALA A 190 -8.35 9.60 3.76
CA ALA A 190 -7.72 8.51 4.49
C ALA A 190 -6.51 9.01 5.28
N LEU A 191 -6.47 8.65 6.56
CA LEU A 191 -5.31 8.82 7.44
C LEU A 191 -4.52 7.52 7.54
N MET A 192 -5.20 6.37 7.66
CA MET A 192 -4.56 5.06 7.68
C MET A 192 -5.32 4.11 6.76
N VAL A 193 -4.58 3.21 6.13
CA VAL A 193 -5.13 2.10 5.35
C VAL A 193 -4.61 0.79 5.90
N LEU A 194 -5.50 -0.18 6.04
CA LEU A 194 -5.24 -1.48 6.61
C LEU A 194 -5.39 -2.52 5.50
N TYR A 195 -4.38 -3.36 5.35
CA TYR A 195 -4.40 -4.47 4.41
C TYR A 195 -4.18 -5.79 5.14
N ASN A 196 -4.91 -6.83 4.76
CA ASN A 196 -4.68 -8.19 5.22
C ASN A 196 -3.94 -8.99 4.14
N LYS A 197 -3.00 -9.83 4.57
CA LYS A 197 -2.30 -10.75 3.68
C LYS A 197 -3.29 -11.76 3.10
N VAL A 198 -3.30 -11.92 1.78
CA VAL A 198 -4.23 -12.82 1.09
C VAL A 198 -3.95 -14.27 1.47
N LYS A 199 -2.69 -14.69 1.36
CA LYS A 199 -2.24 -16.00 1.87
C LYS A 199 -1.84 -15.88 3.34
N LYS A 200 -2.70 -16.36 4.23
CA LYS A 200 -2.45 -16.37 5.67
C LYS A 200 -1.29 -17.32 5.99
N ASN A 201 -0.34 -16.85 6.79
CA ASN A 201 0.71 -17.74 7.32
C ASN A 201 0.05 -18.83 8.17
N PRO A 202 0.52 -20.09 8.14
CA PRO A 202 -0.01 -21.12 9.01
C PRO A 202 0.13 -20.68 10.46
N ILE A 203 -0.98 -20.73 11.21
CA ILE A 203 -0.98 -20.45 12.64
C ILE A 203 -0.17 -21.56 13.32
N VAL A 204 1.05 -21.26 13.74
CA VAL A 204 1.80 -22.15 14.65
C VAL A 204 1.08 -22.09 15.99
N THR A 205 0.13 -23.00 16.20
CA THR A 205 -0.52 -23.14 17.51
C THR A 205 0.51 -23.80 18.43
N SER A 206 1.06 -23.04 19.36
CA SER A 206 1.89 -23.57 20.44
C SER A 206 1.02 -24.41 21.39
N GLN A 207 0.69 -25.65 21.02
CA GLN A 207 0.16 -26.65 21.96
C GLN A 207 1.30 -27.48 22.55
N ASN A 208 1.72 -27.13 23.77
CA ASN A 208 1.98 -28.04 24.91
C ASN A 208 2.85 -27.34 25.95
N VAL A 209 2.23 -26.67 26.92
CA VAL A 209 2.80 -26.61 28.27
C VAL A 209 2.28 -27.84 29.02
N SER A 210 3.07 -28.92 28.98
CA SER A 210 2.83 -30.09 29.81
C SER A 210 2.80 -29.66 31.29
N ALA A 211 1.74 -30.08 31.98
CA ALA A 211 1.57 -29.89 33.40
C ALA A 211 2.76 -30.49 34.17
N ALA A 212 3.60 -29.65 34.74
CA ALA A 212 4.58 -30.06 35.73
C ALA A 212 3.82 -30.45 37.02
N SER A 213 3.71 -31.76 37.24
CA SER A 213 3.26 -32.32 38.51
C SER A 213 4.18 -31.84 39.64
N SER A 214 3.60 -31.18 40.64
CA SER A 214 4.30 -30.80 41.87
C SER A 214 4.58 -32.05 42.73
N PRO A 215 5.76 -32.19 43.37
CA PRO A 215 6.00 -33.27 44.31
C PRO A 215 5.33 -32.98 45.65
N SER A 216 4.62 -33.99 46.19
CA SER A 216 4.03 -33.97 47.53
C SER A 216 5.12 -33.78 48.59
N LYS A 217 4.83 -32.96 49.59
CA LYS A 217 5.43 -33.10 50.93
C LYS A 217 4.65 -34.15 51.72
#